data_AF-A0A528XE49-F1
#
_entry.id   AF-A0A528XE49-F1
#
_cell.length_a   1.000
_cell.length_b   1.000
_cell.length_c   1.000
_cell.angle_alpha   90.00
_cell.angle_beta   90.00
_cell.angle_gamma   90.00
#
_symmetry.space_group_name_H-M   'P 1'
#
loop_
_entity.id
_entity.type
_entity.pdbx_description
1 polymer ?
#
loop_
_entity_poly.entity_id
_entity_poly.type
_entity_poly.pdbx_seq_one_letter_code
_entity_poly.pdbx_strand_id
1 'polypeptide(L)'
;IVDGERMEPIGGLSKGGTSFLPGSRIDMGLDEALKPIRDPEVLRGSTPEQFAERAGQVIADLNYVHPFREGNGRAQEVFIAELGREYGHDVDFTVITKPRMIEASIETTNNPSSPAMKQVLEDAIDPNRREALRAAFSDLEQRGENPYEHNIRAARPGEEITGQVLGHDDRVASLVTDAGVVAVDRADLPERLPDDEAEITLTARSDFSRLSRDPQDIQAQAQPERAEASQQHSSAALKAIEADMAAQRARELDDDRER
;
A
#
# COMPACT_ATOMS: atom_id res chain seq x y z
N ILE A 1 -18.19 -36.39 5.46
CA ILE A 1 -18.27 -37.63 4.66
C ILE A 1 -18.42 -37.20 3.22
N VAL A 2 -17.53 -37.66 2.36
CA VAL A 2 -17.58 -37.46 0.90
C VAL A 2 -17.42 -38.86 0.29
N ASP A 3 -18.30 -39.24 -0.64
CA ASP A 3 -18.37 -40.57 -1.24
C ASP A 3 -18.45 -41.76 -0.26
N GLY A 4 -19.15 -41.57 0.87
CA GLY A 4 -19.34 -42.62 1.87
C GLY A 4 -18.15 -42.84 2.81
N GLU A 5 -17.04 -42.14 2.62
CA GLU A 5 -15.88 -42.19 3.52
C GLU A 5 -15.87 -41.04 4.53
N ARG A 6 -15.49 -41.37 5.76
CA ARG A 6 -15.30 -40.40 6.84
C ARG A 6 -13.98 -39.67 6.63
N MET A 7 -14.03 -38.63 5.81
CA MET A 7 -12.94 -37.67 5.64
C MET A 7 -12.58 -37.02 6.99
N GLU A 8 -11.29 -36.91 7.27
CA GLU A 8 -10.77 -36.08 8.35
C GLU A 8 -11.33 -34.65 8.23
N PRO A 9 -11.60 -33.95 9.35
CA PRO A 9 -11.95 -32.53 9.29
C PRO A 9 -10.86 -31.79 8.51
N ILE A 10 -11.25 -30.92 7.58
CA ILE A 10 -10.30 -30.01 6.92
C ILE A 10 -9.63 -29.23 8.05
N GLY A 11 -8.34 -29.50 8.29
CA GLY A 11 -7.55 -28.78 9.29
C GLY A 11 -7.59 -27.28 9.01
N GLY A 12 -7.52 -26.47 10.07
CA GLY A 12 -7.46 -25.01 9.92
C GLY A 12 -6.25 -24.62 9.08
N LEU A 13 -6.45 -23.76 8.08
CA LEU A 13 -5.35 -23.09 7.41
C LEU A 13 -4.95 -21.87 8.25
N SER A 14 -3.67 -21.55 8.27
CA SER A 14 -3.15 -20.42 9.03
C SER A 14 -1.90 -19.88 8.37
N LYS A 15 -1.64 -18.58 8.55
CA LYS A 15 -0.44 -17.90 8.06
C LYS A 15 -0.02 -16.83 9.07
N GLY A 16 1.28 -16.76 9.39
CA GLY A 16 1.85 -15.74 10.28
C GLY A 16 1.11 -15.60 11.62
N GLY A 17 0.85 -16.72 12.30
CA GLY A 17 0.12 -16.76 13.58
C GLY A 17 -1.41 -16.57 13.51
N THR A 18 -1.99 -16.22 12.36
CA THR A 18 -3.44 -16.02 12.19
C THR A 18 -4.10 -17.24 11.54
N SER A 19 -5.28 -17.64 12.03
CA SER A 19 -6.05 -18.76 11.45
C SER A 19 -7.10 -18.24 10.48
N PHE A 20 -7.19 -18.85 9.30
CA PHE A 20 -8.23 -18.59 8.32
C PHE A 20 -9.54 -19.28 8.70
N LEU A 21 -10.61 -18.87 8.02
CA LEU A 21 -11.93 -19.43 8.24
C LEU A 21 -11.94 -20.94 7.93
N PRO A 22 -12.53 -21.79 8.80
CA PRO A 22 -12.66 -23.22 8.53
C PRO A 22 -13.41 -23.46 7.21
N GLY A 23 -12.96 -24.43 6.42
CA GLY A 23 -13.53 -24.70 5.09
C GLY A 23 -15.06 -24.87 5.07
N SER A 24 -15.63 -25.43 6.14
CA SER A 24 -17.08 -25.59 6.31
C SER A 24 -17.87 -24.27 6.43
N ARG A 25 -17.19 -23.14 6.57
CA ARG A 25 -17.77 -21.81 6.73
C ARG A 25 -17.46 -20.87 5.57
N ILE A 26 -16.77 -21.31 4.52
CA ILE A 26 -16.37 -20.45 3.39
C ILE A 26 -17.58 -19.76 2.77
N ASP A 27 -18.68 -20.46 2.50
CA ASP A 27 -19.88 -19.86 1.89
C ASP A 27 -20.44 -18.71 2.76
N MET A 28 -20.56 -18.94 4.07
CA MET A 28 -20.96 -17.91 5.03
C MET A 28 -19.96 -16.75 5.04
N GLY A 29 -18.66 -17.05 5.06
CA GLY A 29 -17.60 -16.05 5.07
C GLY A 29 -17.62 -15.17 3.82
N LEU A 30 -17.82 -15.75 2.64
CA LEU A 30 -17.96 -15.01 1.39
C LEU A 30 -19.22 -14.14 1.40
N ASP A 31 -20.34 -14.66 1.88
CA ASP A 31 -21.59 -13.91 2.01
C ASP A 31 -21.42 -12.68 2.92
N GLU A 32 -20.66 -12.80 4.02
CA GLU A 32 -20.32 -11.70 4.92
C GLU A 32 -19.33 -10.71 4.28
N ALA A 33 -18.22 -11.20 3.74
CA ALA A 33 -17.14 -10.38 3.19
C ALA A 33 -17.60 -9.53 1.99
N LEU A 34 -18.56 -10.03 1.20
CA LEU A 34 -19.07 -9.33 0.02
C LEU A 34 -20.26 -8.41 0.32
N LYS A 35 -20.77 -8.37 1.56
CA LYS A 35 -21.90 -7.48 1.93
C LYS A 35 -21.70 -6.02 1.56
N PRO A 36 -20.52 -5.40 1.77
CA PRO A 36 -20.33 -3.97 1.50
C PRO A 36 -20.57 -3.58 0.03
N ILE A 37 -20.47 -4.53 -0.89
CA ILE A 37 -20.56 -4.32 -2.34
C ILE A 37 -21.74 -5.07 -2.98
N ARG A 38 -22.61 -5.68 -2.16
CA ARG A 38 -23.72 -6.52 -2.62
C ARG A 38 -24.82 -5.73 -3.32
N ASP A 39 -25.02 -4.48 -2.95
CA ASP A 39 -25.98 -3.57 -3.57
C ASP A 39 -25.28 -2.65 -4.59
N PRO A 40 -25.48 -2.83 -5.90
CA PRO A 40 -24.88 -1.99 -6.94
C PRO A 40 -25.10 -0.48 -6.75
N GLU A 41 -26.21 -0.08 -6.13
CA GLU A 41 -26.54 1.33 -5.97
C GLU A 41 -25.62 2.02 -4.96
N VAL A 42 -24.98 1.29 -4.04
CA VAL A 42 -24.00 1.90 -3.12
C VAL A 42 -22.66 2.20 -3.78
N LEU A 43 -22.40 1.58 -4.94
CA LEU A 43 -21.20 1.76 -5.75
C LEU A 43 -21.41 2.78 -6.88
N ARG A 44 -22.62 2.83 -7.44
CA ARG A 44 -22.96 3.77 -8.50
C ARG A 44 -22.84 5.22 -8.02
N GLY A 45 -22.00 5.99 -8.69
CA GLY A 45 -21.78 7.41 -8.34
C GLY A 45 -21.07 7.62 -7.00
N SER A 46 -20.46 6.56 -6.44
CA SER A 46 -19.61 6.68 -5.26
C SER A 46 -18.38 7.55 -5.55
N THR A 47 -17.91 8.29 -4.54
CA THR A 47 -16.61 8.96 -4.64
C THR A 47 -15.47 7.95 -4.53
N PRO A 48 -14.24 8.29 -4.98
CA PRO A 48 -13.07 7.43 -4.81
C PRO A 48 -12.89 6.95 -3.37
N GLU A 49 -13.09 7.82 -2.38
CA GLU A 49 -12.92 7.50 -0.95
C GLU A 49 -13.99 6.52 -0.47
N GLN A 50 -15.24 6.71 -0.93
CA GLN A 50 -16.36 5.83 -0.62
C GLN A 50 -16.21 4.44 -1.26
N PHE A 51 -15.64 4.39 -2.47
CA PHE A 51 -15.31 3.11 -3.10
C PHE A 51 -14.14 2.43 -2.37
N ALA A 52 -13.06 3.16 -2.09
CA ALA A 52 -11.88 2.66 -1.37
C ALA A 52 -12.24 2.08 0.00
N GLU A 53 -13.14 2.72 0.73
CA GLU A 53 -13.64 2.22 2.01
C GLU A 53 -14.34 0.87 1.88
N ARG A 54 -15.27 0.73 0.94
CA ARG A 54 -16.02 -0.52 0.72
C ARG A 54 -15.12 -1.63 0.17
N ALA A 55 -14.32 -1.32 -0.84
CA ALA A 55 -13.40 -2.28 -1.46
C ALA A 55 -12.31 -2.72 -0.47
N GLY A 56 -11.80 -1.80 0.35
CA GLY A 56 -10.84 -2.10 1.40
C GLY A 56 -11.42 -3.02 2.48
N GLN A 57 -12.67 -2.79 2.90
CA GLN A 57 -13.37 -3.70 3.81
C GLN A 57 -13.51 -5.11 3.21
N VAL A 58 -13.92 -5.20 1.94
CA VAL A 58 -14.04 -6.48 1.23
C VAL A 58 -12.71 -7.22 1.19
N ILE A 59 -11.60 -6.56 0.87
CA ILE A 59 -10.27 -7.19 0.86
C ILE A 59 -9.88 -7.67 2.26
N ALA A 60 -10.06 -6.83 3.29
CA ALA A 60 -9.76 -7.19 4.67
C ALA A 60 -10.55 -8.43 5.13
N ASP A 61 -11.85 -8.49 4.82
CA ASP A 61 -12.68 -9.64 5.17
C ASP A 61 -12.30 -10.89 4.34
N LEU A 62 -12.03 -10.73 3.04
CA LEU A 62 -11.59 -11.84 2.18
C LEU A 62 -10.23 -12.41 2.59
N ASN A 63 -9.34 -11.62 3.20
CA ASN A 63 -8.09 -12.11 3.76
C ASN A 63 -8.31 -13.14 4.88
N TYR A 64 -9.35 -12.92 5.70
CA TYR A 64 -9.75 -13.86 6.74
C TYR A 64 -10.46 -15.10 6.16
N VAL A 65 -11.33 -14.90 5.15
CA VAL A 65 -12.07 -16.01 4.49
C VAL A 65 -11.14 -16.97 3.77
N HIS A 66 -10.13 -16.44 3.06
CA HIS A 66 -9.11 -17.19 2.35
C HIS A 66 -9.66 -18.35 1.47
N PRO A 67 -10.55 -18.05 0.50
CA PRO A 67 -11.41 -19.06 -0.14
C PRO A 67 -10.67 -20.06 -1.05
N PHE A 68 -9.45 -19.75 -1.51
CA PHE A 68 -8.66 -20.61 -2.40
C PHE A 68 -7.45 -21.22 -1.70
N ARG A 69 -6.98 -22.37 -2.21
CA ARG A 69 -5.75 -23.02 -1.72
C ARG A 69 -4.48 -22.21 -1.98
N GLU A 70 -4.46 -21.48 -3.10
CA GLU A 70 -3.41 -20.55 -3.49
C GLU A 70 -4.00 -19.48 -4.42
N GLY A 71 -3.37 -18.32 -4.50
CA GLY A 71 -3.76 -17.28 -5.46
C GLY A 71 -4.81 -16.28 -4.96
N ASN A 72 -5.15 -16.29 -3.66
CA ASN A 72 -6.14 -15.38 -3.07
C ASN A 72 -5.85 -13.90 -3.38
N GLY A 73 -4.63 -13.42 -3.11
CA GLY A 73 -4.27 -12.01 -3.38
C GLY A 73 -4.44 -11.63 -4.86
N ARG A 74 -3.92 -12.44 -5.79
CA ARG A 74 -4.07 -12.21 -7.24
C ARG A 74 -5.54 -12.17 -7.67
N ALA A 75 -6.38 -13.05 -7.11
CA ALA A 75 -7.80 -13.08 -7.41
C ALA A 75 -8.53 -11.85 -6.84
N GLN A 76 -8.20 -11.43 -5.61
CA GLN A 76 -8.75 -10.24 -4.96
C GLN A 76 -8.39 -8.96 -5.72
N GLU A 77 -7.12 -8.77 -6.09
CA GLU A 77 -6.65 -7.60 -6.83
C GLU A 77 -7.39 -7.44 -8.17
N VAL A 78 -7.46 -8.53 -8.95
CA VAL A 78 -8.20 -8.52 -10.23
C VAL A 78 -9.69 -8.26 -10.01
N PHE A 79 -10.29 -8.91 -9.01
CA PHE A 79 -11.70 -8.71 -8.69
C PHE A 79 -12.02 -7.25 -8.37
N ILE A 80 -11.22 -6.61 -7.51
CA ILE A 80 -11.43 -5.22 -7.12
C ILE A 80 -11.12 -4.24 -8.26
N ALA A 81 -10.12 -4.53 -9.09
CA ALA A 81 -9.82 -3.72 -10.26
C ALA A 81 -10.96 -3.75 -11.30
N GLU A 82 -11.52 -4.93 -11.59
CA GLU A 82 -12.69 -5.05 -12.48
C GLU A 82 -13.95 -4.42 -11.87
N LEU A 83 -14.16 -4.58 -10.55
CA LEU A 83 -15.25 -3.92 -9.85
C LEU A 83 -15.12 -2.39 -9.93
N GLY A 84 -13.92 -1.86 -9.70
CA GLY A 84 -13.64 -0.43 -9.84
C GLY A 84 -13.99 0.05 -11.25
N ARG A 85 -13.48 -0.63 -12.27
CA ARG A 85 -13.71 -0.28 -13.68
C ARG A 85 -15.20 -0.22 -14.01
N GLU A 86 -15.99 -1.18 -13.55
CA GLU A 86 -17.45 -1.21 -13.75
C GLU A 86 -18.15 0.03 -13.15
N TYR A 87 -17.67 0.53 -12.02
CA TYR A 87 -18.27 1.67 -11.31
C TYR A 87 -17.53 3.00 -11.51
N GLY A 88 -16.59 3.07 -12.46
CA GLY A 88 -15.90 4.30 -12.85
C GLY A 88 -14.66 4.66 -12.03
N HIS A 89 -14.09 3.70 -11.30
CA HIS A 89 -12.87 3.86 -10.50
C HIS A 89 -11.71 3.09 -11.14
N ASP A 90 -10.63 3.79 -11.46
CA ASP A 90 -9.42 3.17 -11.99
C ASP A 90 -8.49 2.74 -10.84
N VAL A 91 -8.53 1.46 -10.49
CA VAL A 91 -7.71 0.87 -9.41
C VAL A 91 -6.43 0.28 -10.01
N ASP A 92 -5.28 0.82 -9.65
CA ASP A 92 -3.97 0.37 -10.11
C ASP A 92 -3.15 -0.23 -8.96
N PHE A 93 -3.20 -1.56 -8.83
CA PHE A 93 -2.39 -2.27 -7.82
C PHE A 93 -0.89 -2.32 -8.17
N THR A 94 -0.44 -1.87 -9.34
CA THR A 94 0.99 -1.92 -9.70
C THR A 94 1.86 -0.96 -8.87
N VAL A 95 1.23 0.04 -8.25
CA VAL A 95 1.88 0.97 -7.31
C VAL A 95 1.82 0.49 -5.86
N ILE A 96 1.15 -0.63 -5.56
CA ILE A 96 1.04 -1.18 -4.22
C ILE A 96 2.07 -2.29 -4.05
N THR A 97 3.01 -2.09 -3.14
CA THR A 97 4.06 -3.09 -2.88
C THR A 97 3.52 -4.24 -2.02
N LYS A 98 4.12 -5.42 -2.19
CA LYS A 98 3.77 -6.59 -1.38
C LYS A 98 3.92 -6.33 0.13
N PRO A 99 5.00 -5.68 0.63
CA PRO A 99 5.11 -5.33 2.04
C PRO A 99 3.97 -4.42 2.52
N ARG A 100 3.57 -3.41 1.73
CA ARG A 100 2.45 -2.53 2.07
C ARG A 100 1.13 -3.29 2.17
N MET A 101 0.86 -4.20 1.23
CA MET A 101 -0.34 -5.05 1.27
C MET A 101 -0.36 -5.97 2.50
N ILE A 102 0.78 -6.57 2.84
CA ILE A 102 0.91 -7.44 4.03
C ILE A 102 0.66 -6.65 5.31
N GLU A 103 1.32 -5.51 5.48
CA GLU A 103 1.17 -4.65 6.66
C GLU A 103 -0.29 -4.22 6.85
N ALA A 104 -0.95 -3.73 5.80
CA ALA A 104 -2.37 -3.37 5.87
C ALA A 104 -3.28 -4.58 6.20
N SER A 105 -2.94 -5.78 5.73
CA SER A 105 -3.69 -7.01 6.01
C SER A 105 -3.54 -7.46 7.46
N ILE A 106 -2.33 -7.38 8.02
CA ILE A 106 -2.06 -7.70 9.43
C ILE A 106 -2.78 -6.70 10.33
N GLU A 107 -2.66 -5.41 10.02
CA GLU A 107 -3.29 -4.33 10.77
C GLU A 107 -4.82 -4.47 10.80
N THR A 108 -5.46 -4.71 9.66
CA THR A 108 -6.92 -4.93 9.61
C THR A 108 -7.37 -6.24 10.23
N THR A 109 -6.52 -7.27 10.25
CA THR A 109 -6.79 -8.51 11.00
C THR A 109 -6.79 -8.25 12.51
N ASN A 110 -5.84 -7.46 13.01
CA ASN A 110 -5.72 -7.14 14.42
C ASN A 110 -6.75 -6.10 14.89
N ASN A 111 -7.11 -5.17 14.00
CA ASN A 111 -8.08 -4.11 14.24
C ASN A 111 -8.97 -3.94 13.01
N PRO A 112 -10.15 -4.58 12.98
CA PRO A 112 -11.08 -4.49 11.85
C PRO A 112 -11.56 -3.07 11.52
N SER A 113 -11.44 -2.13 12.46
CA SER A 113 -11.78 -0.71 12.26
C SER A 113 -10.61 0.11 11.71
N SER A 114 -9.45 -0.50 11.46
CA SER A 114 -8.27 0.22 11.00
C SER A 114 -8.45 0.75 9.58
N PRO A 115 -8.03 2.00 9.28
CA PRO A 115 -8.13 2.56 7.94
C PRO A 115 -7.09 2.00 6.97
N ALA A 116 -6.18 1.12 7.41
CA ALA A 116 -5.00 0.73 6.63
C ALA A 116 -5.34 0.17 5.25
N MET A 117 -6.34 -0.71 5.13
CA MET A 117 -6.73 -1.26 3.83
C MET A 117 -7.44 -0.23 2.96
N LYS A 118 -8.32 0.62 3.53
CA LYS A 118 -8.90 1.76 2.82
C LYS A 118 -7.80 2.65 2.22
N GLN A 119 -6.76 2.93 3.00
CA GLN A 119 -5.63 3.73 2.57
C GLN A 119 -4.86 3.08 1.41
N VAL A 120 -4.67 1.76 1.41
CA VAL A 120 -4.10 1.05 0.25
C VAL A 120 -4.93 1.31 -1.01
N LEU A 121 -6.27 1.26 -0.90
CA LEU A 121 -7.14 1.53 -2.05
C LEU A 121 -7.13 3.00 -2.47
N GLU A 122 -7.08 3.94 -1.53
CA GLU A 122 -6.92 5.38 -1.86
C GLU A 122 -5.64 5.62 -2.66
N ASP A 123 -4.53 5.01 -2.25
CA ASP A 123 -3.26 5.10 -2.97
C ASP A 123 -3.32 4.45 -4.37
N ALA A 124 -4.09 3.37 -4.52
CA ALA A 124 -4.27 2.67 -5.80
C ALA A 124 -5.24 3.39 -6.76
N ILE A 125 -6.13 4.24 -6.26
CA ILE A 125 -7.18 4.90 -7.05
C ILE A 125 -6.79 6.33 -7.44
N ASP A 126 -6.25 7.09 -6.48
CA ASP A 126 -5.95 8.50 -6.67
C ASP A 126 -4.77 8.69 -7.64
N PRO A 127 -4.95 9.35 -8.79
CA PRO A 127 -3.89 9.53 -9.78
C PRO A 127 -2.68 10.30 -9.24
N ASN A 128 -2.88 11.24 -8.31
CA ASN A 128 -1.81 12.03 -7.73
C ASN A 128 -0.98 11.18 -6.75
N ARG A 129 -1.65 10.38 -5.91
CA ARG A 129 -0.96 9.44 -5.01
C ARG A 129 -0.18 8.41 -5.81
N ARG A 130 -0.76 7.88 -6.90
CA ARG A 130 -0.06 6.97 -7.82
C ARG A 130 1.19 7.59 -8.41
N GLU A 131 1.14 8.86 -8.82
CA GLU A 131 2.31 9.57 -9.33
C GLU A 131 3.39 9.70 -8.26
N ALA A 132 3.03 10.10 -7.04
CA ALA A 132 3.97 10.21 -5.93
C ALA A 132 4.63 8.87 -5.58
N LEU A 133 3.87 7.76 -5.62
CA LEU A 133 4.41 6.41 -5.41
C LEU A 133 5.37 5.99 -6.52
N ARG A 134 5.07 6.31 -7.78
CA ARG A 134 5.97 6.02 -8.91
C ARG A 134 7.27 6.84 -8.84
N ALA A 135 7.22 8.06 -8.33
CA ALA A 135 8.42 8.83 -8.03
C ALA A 135 9.27 8.13 -6.96
N ALA A 136 8.66 7.68 -5.86
CA ALA A 136 9.35 6.91 -4.82
C ALA A 136 9.95 5.59 -5.35
N PHE A 137 9.28 4.92 -6.28
CA PHE A 137 9.83 3.74 -6.95
C PHE A 137 11.08 4.10 -7.75
N SER A 138 11.01 5.19 -8.53
CA SER A 138 12.12 5.68 -9.33
C SER A 138 13.32 6.09 -8.46
N ASP A 139 13.07 6.72 -7.31
CA ASP A 139 14.11 7.11 -6.36
C ASP A 139 14.83 5.88 -5.77
N LEU A 140 14.09 4.83 -5.42
CA LEU A 140 14.65 3.56 -4.96
C LEU A 140 15.49 2.88 -6.06
N GLU A 141 14.96 2.78 -7.27
CA GLU A 141 15.65 2.18 -8.42
C GLU A 141 16.97 2.90 -8.72
N GLN A 142 17.01 4.24 -8.61
CA GLN A 142 18.24 5.04 -8.76
C GLN A 142 19.29 4.73 -7.69
N ARG A 143 18.86 4.26 -6.51
CA ARG A 143 19.75 3.77 -5.44
C ARG A 143 20.15 2.30 -5.62
N GLY A 144 19.65 1.63 -6.66
CA GLY A 144 19.88 0.21 -6.93
C GLY A 144 18.99 -0.73 -6.12
N GLU A 145 17.92 -0.20 -5.51
CA GLU A 145 16.94 -0.95 -4.73
C GLU A 145 15.81 -1.48 -5.59
N ASN A 146 15.17 -2.57 -5.16
CA ASN A 146 13.92 -3.06 -5.76
C ASN A 146 12.72 -2.48 -4.99
N PRO A 147 11.91 -1.57 -5.57
CA PRO A 147 10.80 -0.94 -4.86
C PRO A 147 9.78 -1.92 -4.28
N TYR A 148 9.54 -3.03 -4.96
CA TYR A 148 8.58 -4.05 -4.54
C TYR A 148 9.01 -4.82 -3.28
N GLU A 149 10.25 -4.62 -2.83
CA GLU A 149 10.77 -5.16 -1.59
C GLU A 149 10.66 -4.21 -0.40
N HIS A 150 10.14 -2.99 -0.58
CA HIS A 150 10.00 -1.98 0.47
C HIS A 150 8.53 -1.70 0.79
N ASN A 151 8.21 -1.34 2.04
CA ASN A 151 6.89 -0.78 2.35
C ASN A 151 6.87 0.67 1.86
N ILE A 152 6.00 0.97 0.89
CA ILE A 152 5.92 2.28 0.26
C ILE A 152 4.46 2.74 0.31
N ARG A 153 4.24 3.96 0.78
CA ARG A 153 2.91 4.59 0.81
C ARG A 153 3.01 6.09 0.60
N ALA A 154 1.90 6.72 0.26
CA ALA A 154 1.82 8.18 0.29
C ALA A 154 1.57 8.68 1.74
N ALA A 155 1.94 9.92 2.01
CA ALA A 155 1.61 10.60 3.26
C ALA A 155 0.10 10.77 3.42
N ARG A 156 -0.34 10.89 4.67
CA ARG A 156 -1.73 11.19 5.02
C ARG A 156 -1.88 12.59 5.63
N PRO A 157 -2.93 13.36 5.30
CA PRO A 157 -3.12 14.68 5.90
C PRO A 157 -3.17 14.63 7.43
N GLY A 158 -2.43 15.53 8.08
CA GLY A 158 -2.28 15.61 9.53
C GLY A 158 -1.23 14.67 10.12
N GLU A 159 -0.61 13.82 9.31
CA GLU A 159 0.45 12.91 9.75
C GLU A 159 1.76 13.65 10.01
N GLU A 160 2.41 13.38 11.14
CA GLU A 160 3.80 13.80 11.39
C GLU A 160 4.75 12.70 10.91
N ILE A 161 5.71 13.08 10.06
CA ILE A 161 6.64 12.16 9.41
C ILE A 161 8.05 12.64 9.68
N THR A 162 8.88 11.73 10.21
CA THR A 162 10.32 11.95 10.38
C THR A 162 11.07 10.95 9.52
N GLY A 163 12.01 11.42 8.71
CA GLY A 163 12.80 10.55 7.87
C GLY A 163 13.90 11.27 7.10
N GLN A 164 14.73 10.50 6.41
CA GLN A 164 15.79 11.00 5.54
C GLN A 164 15.27 11.15 4.11
N VAL A 165 15.67 12.22 3.41
CA VAL A 165 15.25 12.41 2.02
C VAL A 165 15.94 11.36 1.13
N LEU A 166 15.14 10.53 0.46
CA LEU A 166 15.61 9.55 -0.52
C LEU A 166 15.87 10.19 -1.89
N GLY A 167 14.92 11.02 -2.32
CA GLY A 167 14.87 11.69 -3.61
C GLY A 167 13.71 12.69 -3.62
N HIS A 168 13.77 13.64 -4.55
CA HIS A 168 12.73 14.65 -4.73
C HIS A 168 12.82 15.32 -6.10
N ASP A 169 11.71 15.93 -6.51
CA ASP A 169 11.65 16.89 -7.59
C ASP A 169 10.89 18.16 -7.13
N ASP A 170 10.37 18.95 -8.07
CA ASP A 170 9.61 20.17 -7.77
C ASP A 170 8.20 19.90 -7.22
N ARG A 171 7.72 18.65 -7.31
CA ARG A 171 6.34 18.22 -7.10
C ARG A 171 6.21 17.30 -5.89
N VAL A 172 7.11 16.34 -5.74
CA VAL A 172 7.09 15.33 -4.68
C VAL A 172 8.48 15.11 -4.08
N ALA A 173 8.50 14.48 -2.92
CA ALA A 173 9.71 13.89 -2.36
C ALA A 173 9.40 12.53 -1.74
N SER A 174 10.43 11.73 -1.55
CA SER A 174 10.35 10.41 -0.92
C SER A 174 11.21 10.42 0.33
N LEU A 175 10.64 10.00 1.47
CA LEU A 175 11.34 9.95 2.75
C LEU A 175 11.53 8.51 3.20
N VAL A 176 12.75 8.17 3.60
CA VAL A 176 13.08 6.91 4.28
C VAL A 176 12.79 7.09 5.77
N THR A 177 11.88 6.27 6.30
CA THR A 177 11.47 6.27 7.71
C THR A 177 11.71 4.89 8.32
N ASP A 178 11.58 4.77 9.65
CA ASP A 178 11.67 3.47 10.34
C ASP A 178 10.61 2.46 9.86
N ALA A 179 9.48 2.94 9.32
CA ALA A 179 8.37 2.10 8.87
C ALA A 179 8.37 1.83 7.35
N GLY A 180 9.36 2.32 6.61
CA GLY A 180 9.42 2.23 5.15
C GLY A 180 9.56 3.58 4.48
N VAL A 181 9.22 3.64 3.18
CA VAL A 181 9.31 4.85 2.37
C VAL A 181 7.96 5.55 2.31
N VAL A 182 7.96 6.85 2.61
CA VAL A 182 6.76 7.69 2.54
C VAL A 182 6.94 8.74 1.44
N ALA A 183 6.11 8.66 0.40
CA ALA A 183 6.02 9.73 -0.59
C ALA A 183 5.26 10.92 0.02
N VAL A 184 5.79 12.13 -0.11
CA VAL A 184 5.25 13.37 0.45
C VAL A 184 5.12 14.43 -0.64
N ASP A 185 4.19 15.37 -0.46
CA ASP A 185 4.09 16.54 -1.36
C ASP A 185 5.29 17.46 -1.10
N ARG A 186 5.96 17.91 -2.16
CA ARG A 186 7.13 18.79 -2.04
C ARG A 186 6.81 20.10 -1.33
N ALA A 187 5.54 20.54 -1.38
CA ALA A 187 5.05 21.74 -0.73
C ALA A 187 4.94 21.64 0.80
N ASP A 188 5.00 20.43 1.37
CA ASP A 188 5.01 20.22 2.83
C ASP A 188 6.42 20.22 3.40
N LEU A 189 7.45 20.23 2.54
CA LEU A 189 8.85 20.33 2.90
C LEU A 189 9.36 21.79 2.83
N PRO A 190 10.42 22.14 3.57
CA PRO A 190 11.09 23.43 3.46
C PRO A 190 11.66 23.63 2.05
N GLU A 191 11.83 24.89 1.64
CA GLU A 191 12.40 25.23 0.33
C GLU A 191 13.80 24.63 0.15
N ARG A 192 14.65 24.74 1.18
CA ARG A 192 15.97 24.14 1.21
C ARG A 192 15.95 22.87 2.05
N LEU A 193 16.20 21.74 1.40
CA LEU A 193 16.33 20.45 2.08
C LEU A 193 17.70 20.33 2.74
N PRO A 194 17.80 19.60 3.86
CA PRO A 194 19.07 19.29 4.49
C PRO A 194 19.91 18.37 3.59
N ASP A 195 21.22 18.28 3.88
CA ASP A 195 22.13 17.36 3.18
C ASP A 195 21.70 15.90 3.39
N ASP A 196 22.10 15.00 2.48
CA ASP A 196 21.61 13.61 2.31
C ASP A 196 21.60 12.70 3.56
N GLU A 197 22.29 13.07 4.64
CA GLU A 197 22.37 12.27 5.88
C GLU A 197 21.46 12.77 7.00
N ALA A 198 20.87 13.97 6.87
CA ALA A 198 20.08 14.57 7.94
C ALA A 198 18.60 14.18 7.84
N GLU A 199 18.01 13.85 9.00
CA GLU A 199 16.58 13.66 9.13
C GLU A 199 15.82 14.99 9.08
N ILE A 200 14.63 14.93 8.51
CA ILE A 200 13.66 16.01 8.52
C ILE A 200 12.35 15.52 9.12
N THR A 201 11.72 16.38 9.91
CA THR A 201 10.35 16.19 10.41
C THR A 201 9.41 17.18 9.72
N LEU A 202 8.28 16.69 9.23
CA LEU A 202 7.22 17.49 8.64
C LEU A 202 5.85 17.02 9.10
N THR A 203 4.87 17.92 9.02
CA THR A 203 3.45 17.55 9.09
C THR A 203 2.88 17.59 7.68
N ALA A 204 2.38 16.47 7.18
CA ALA A 204 1.74 16.40 5.87
C ALA A 204 0.42 17.18 5.92
N ARG A 205 0.24 18.15 5.03
CA ARG A 205 -0.96 18.99 4.96
C ARG A 205 -1.67 18.84 3.62
N SER A 206 -0.92 18.50 2.58
CA SER A 206 -1.44 18.34 1.23
C SER A 206 -2.01 16.94 1.00
N ASP A 207 -2.96 16.85 0.09
CA ASP A 207 -3.54 15.63 -0.47
C ASP A 207 -2.97 15.30 -1.86
N PHE A 208 -1.82 15.90 -2.23
CA PHE A 208 -1.19 15.79 -3.55
C PHE A 208 -1.99 16.45 -4.69
N SER A 209 -3.03 17.25 -4.40
CA SER A 209 -3.87 17.92 -5.41
C SER A 209 -3.13 18.85 -6.38
N ARG A 210 -1.88 19.22 -6.10
CA ARG A 210 -1.04 20.04 -6.99
C ARG A 210 -0.44 19.25 -8.15
N LEU A 211 -0.41 17.92 -8.06
CA LEU A 211 0.11 17.05 -9.13
C LEU A 211 -0.81 17.04 -10.36
N SER A 212 -2.12 17.21 -10.20
CA SER A 212 -3.05 17.22 -11.34
C SER A 212 -2.95 18.46 -12.25
N ARG A 213 -2.10 19.46 -11.93
CA ARG A 213 -2.00 20.69 -12.72
C ARG A 213 -1.06 20.51 -13.92
N ASP A 214 -1.51 20.99 -15.07
CA ASP A 214 -0.78 20.96 -16.35
C ASP A 214 0.61 21.62 -16.17
N PRO A 215 1.72 20.99 -16.62
CA PRO A 215 3.05 21.59 -16.55
C PRO A 215 3.13 23.02 -17.13
N GLN A 216 2.23 23.37 -18.07
CA GLN A 216 2.15 24.71 -18.65
C GLN A 216 1.70 25.80 -17.65
N ASP A 217 0.91 25.46 -16.64
CA ASP A 217 0.48 26.41 -15.59
C ASP A 217 1.60 26.74 -14.58
N ILE A 218 2.60 25.86 -14.47
CA ILE A 218 3.75 26.01 -13.56
C ILE A 218 4.87 26.81 -14.24
N GLN A 219 5.00 26.72 -15.56
CA GLN A 219 6.04 27.39 -16.35
C GLN A 219 5.93 28.94 -16.39
N ALA A 220 4.86 29.52 -15.86
CA ALA A 220 4.75 30.97 -15.71
C ALA A 220 5.55 31.54 -14.52
N GLN A 221 6.12 30.72 -13.62
CA GLN A 221 6.72 31.22 -12.37
C GLN A 221 8.11 30.70 -11.97
N ALA A 222 8.74 29.75 -12.67
CA ALA A 222 10.06 29.25 -12.27
C ALA A 222 11.10 29.29 -13.41
N GLN A 223 12.23 29.95 -13.15
CA GLN A 223 13.43 29.91 -13.99
C GLN A 223 14.21 28.60 -13.76
N PRO A 224 14.91 28.06 -14.76
CA PRO A 224 15.50 26.74 -14.66
C PRO A 224 16.86 26.79 -13.95
N GLU A 225 16.99 26.11 -12.81
CA GLU A 225 18.30 25.74 -12.25
C GLU A 225 18.58 24.25 -12.49
N ARG A 226 19.82 23.97 -12.89
CA ARG A 226 20.29 22.67 -13.36
C ARG A 226 20.45 21.70 -12.19
N ALA A 227 19.88 20.51 -12.33
CA ALA A 227 20.17 19.36 -11.47
C ALA A 227 21.57 18.82 -11.79
N GLU A 228 22.47 18.83 -10.80
CA GLU A 228 23.72 18.06 -10.82
C GLU A 228 23.44 16.68 -10.23
N ALA A 229 23.79 15.65 -11.01
CA ALA A 229 23.74 14.26 -10.57
C ALA A 229 24.90 13.98 -9.60
N SER A 230 24.58 13.45 -8.42
CA SER A 230 25.57 12.86 -7.54
C SER A 230 25.24 11.40 -7.27
N GLN A 231 26.18 10.54 -7.63
CA GLN A 231 26.07 9.08 -7.61
C GLN A 231 26.53 8.51 -6.26
N GLN A 232 25.86 7.41 -5.88
CA GLN A 232 26.35 6.29 -5.06
C GLN A 232 26.73 6.57 -3.60
N HIS A 233 25.71 6.68 -2.75
CA HIS A 233 25.79 6.16 -1.37
C HIS A 233 24.46 5.47 -1.02
N SER A 234 24.50 4.15 -0.77
CA SER A 234 23.40 3.44 -0.11
C SER A 234 23.28 4.03 1.30
N SER A 235 22.18 4.71 1.63
CA SER A 235 22.05 5.30 2.97
C SER A 235 21.96 4.19 4.02
N ALA A 236 22.50 4.43 5.22
CA ALA A 236 22.39 3.50 6.34
C ALA A 236 20.92 3.19 6.69
N ALA A 237 20.00 4.11 6.38
CA ALA A 237 18.56 3.96 6.61
C ALA A 237 17.93 2.88 5.72
N LEU A 238 18.32 2.78 4.44
CA LEU A 238 17.82 1.70 3.55
C LEU A 238 18.22 0.31 4.07
N LYS A 239 19.47 0.15 4.53
CA LYS A 239 19.95 -1.11 5.14
C LYS A 239 19.21 -1.46 6.44
N ALA A 240 18.78 -0.47 7.20
CA ALA A 240 18.00 -0.68 8.41
C ALA A 240 16.59 -1.20 8.09
N ILE A 241 15.94 -0.65 7.05
CA ILE A 241 14.65 -1.14 6.54
C ILE A 241 14.79 -2.57 6.04
N GLU A 242 15.81 -2.88 5.24
CA GLU A 242 16.05 -4.25 4.75
C GLU A 242 16.19 -5.25 5.91
N ALA A 243 16.90 -4.87 6.98
CA ALA A 243 17.10 -5.73 8.14
C ALA A 243 15.80 -6.00 8.92
N ASP A 244 14.97 -4.98 9.15
CA ASP A 244 13.69 -5.17 9.85
C ASP A 244 12.68 -5.97 8.99
N MET A 245 12.64 -5.69 7.69
CA MET A 245 11.82 -6.42 6.73
C MET A 245 12.27 -7.88 6.58
N ALA A 246 13.58 -8.14 6.54
CA ALA A 246 14.12 -9.50 6.58
C ALA A 246 13.77 -10.20 7.90
N ALA A 247 13.78 -9.49 9.03
CA ALA A 247 13.37 -10.04 10.31
C ALA A 247 11.86 -10.32 10.39
N GLN A 248 11.01 -9.52 9.73
CA GLN A 248 9.58 -9.82 9.58
C GLN A 248 9.36 -11.03 8.65
N ARG A 249 10.00 -11.06 7.47
CA ARG A 249 9.95 -12.21 6.54
C ARG A 249 10.45 -13.50 7.19
N ALA A 250 11.51 -13.43 8.00
CA ALA A 250 12.06 -14.59 8.70
C ALA A 250 11.09 -15.13 9.76
N ARG A 251 10.40 -14.23 10.50
CA ARG A 251 9.33 -14.61 11.44
C ARG A 251 8.16 -15.28 10.72
N GLU A 252 7.79 -14.83 9.52
CA GLU A 252 6.76 -15.48 8.71
C GLU A 252 7.19 -16.84 8.13
N LEU A 253 8.47 -17.01 7.80
CA LEU A 253 9.02 -18.24 7.18
C LEU A 253 9.38 -19.36 8.17
N ASP A 254 9.72 -19.03 9.42
CA ASP A 254 9.98 -20.05 10.46
C ASP A 254 8.68 -20.75 10.87
N ASP A 255 7.58 -19.99 10.97
CA ASP A 255 6.23 -20.51 11.22
C ASP A 255 5.72 -21.47 10.11
N ASP A 256 6.22 -21.32 8.88
CA ASP A 256 5.90 -22.19 7.75
C ASP A 256 6.72 -23.50 7.74
N ARG A 257 7.87 -23.55 8.45
CA ARG A 257 8.77 -24.73 8.49
C ARG A 257 8.55 -25.68 9.66
N GLU A 258 7.85 -25.24 10.71
CA GLU A 258 7.50 -26.10 11.86
C GLU A 258 6.24 -26.99 11.62
N ARG A 259 5.86 -27.25 10.36
CA ARG A 259 4.74 -28.16 9.99
C ARG A 259 5.19 -29.41 9.25
#